data_AF-A0A941ZTR9-F1
#
_entry.id   AF-A0A941ZTR9-F1
#
_cell.length_a   1.000
_cell.length_b   1.000
_cell.length_c   1.000
_cell.angle_alpha   90.00
_cell.angle_beta   90.00
_cell.angle_gamma   90.00
#
_symmetry.space_group_name_H-M   'P 1'
#
loop_
_entity.id
_entity.type
_entity.pdbx_description
1 polymer ?
#
loop_
_entity_poly.entity_id
_entity_poly.type
_entity_poly.pdbx_seq_one_letter_code
_entity_poly.pdbx_strand_id
1 'polypeptide(L)'
;SDHSRKEGLGDADGLPPLHAGMHSEDWRLAFETAYEDFCARVDANTPVALDPYAAEHPAEFFAVCSEAFFTTPDMLFCAYPAVYQQLAAFYRQDPRKPLS
;
A
#
# COMPACT_ATOMS: atom_id res chain seq x y z
N SER A 1 -21.12 4.20 -23.70
CA SER A 1 -21.24 3.46 -22.42
C SER A 1 -19.95 2.69 -22.29
N ASP A 2 -19.09 2.87 -21.31
CA ASP A 2 -19.23 3.33 -19.93
C ASP A 2 -17.82 3.77 -19.51
N HIS A 3 -17.62 4.98 -18.99
CA HIS A 3 -16.29 5.40 -18.50
C HIS A 3 -16.11 4.82 -17.09
N SER A 4 -15.08 3.97 -16.96
CA SER A 4 -14.59 3.39 -15.71
C SER A 4 -14.60 4.38 -14.55
N ARG A 5 -15.43 4.12 -13.54
CA ARG A 5 -15.22 4.67 -12.20
C ARG A 5 -14.24 3.74 -11.49
N LYS A 6 -12.94 3.90 -11.77
CA LYS A 6 -11.90 3.34 -10.90
C LYS A 6 -11.99 4.15 -9.61
N GLU A 7 -12.60 3.56 -8.59
CA GLU A 7 -12.49 4.01 -7.19
C GLU A 7 -11.02 3.77 -6.78
N GLY A 8 -10.12 4.59 -7.34
CA GLY A 8 -8.71 4.61 -6.98
C GLY A 8 -8.58 5.07 -5.54
N LEU A 9 -7.45 4.75 -4.92
CA LEU A 9 -7.14 5.14 -3.55
C LEU A 9 -7.14 6.68 -3.41
N GLY A 10 -8.31 7.25 -3.14
CA GLY A 10 -8.52 8.67 -2.91
C GLY A 10 -9.04 9.46 -4.11
N ASP A 11 -10.36 9.43 -4.33
CA ASP A 11 -11.06 10.59 -4.90
C ASP A 11 -10.88 11.76 -3.91
N ALA A 12 -9.90 12.64 -4.19
CA ALA A 12 -9.68 14.03 -3.76
C ALA A 12 -10.01 14.56 -2.34
N ASP A 13 -10.60 13.79 -1.42
CA ASP A 13 -10.98 14.19 -0.05
C ASP A 13 -10.38 13.27 1.04
N GLY A 14 -9.69 12.18 0.66
CA GLY A 14 -9.27 11.10 1.58
C GLY A 14 -7.79 10.71 1.55
N LEU A 15 -6.93 11.46 0.84
CA LEU A 15 -5.48 11.20 0.90
C LEU A 15 -4.96 11.59 2.27
N PRO A 16 -4.15 10.73 2.94
CA PRO A 16 -3.51 11.14 4.17
C PRO A 16 -2.59 12.36 3.88
N PRO A 17 -2.48 13.33 4.79
CA PRO A 17 -1.67 14.52 4.57
C PRO A 17 -0.20 14.12 4.37
N LEU A 18 0.25 14.14 3.11
CA LEU A 18 1.61 13.75 2.74
C LEU A 18 2.60 14.86 3.14
N HIS A 19 3.81 14.46 3.54
CA HIS A 19 4.85 15.40 3.94
C HIS A 19 5.44 16.16 2.75
N ALA A 20 6.04 17.32 3.01
CA ALA A 20 6.89 18.00 2.04
C ALA A 20 8.03 17.06 1.59
N GLY A 21 8.05 16.72 0.30
CA GLY A 21 8.98 15.75 -0.29
C GLY A 21 8.34 14.44 -0.75
N MET A 22 7.06 14.22 -0.45
CA MET A 22 6.28 13.13 -1.03
C MET A 22 5.47 13.66 -2.22
N HIS A 23 5.48 12.92 -3.33
CA HIS A 23 4.64 13.18 -4.49
C HIS A 23 3.36 12.34 -4.40
N SER A 24 2.20 12.99 -4.45
CA SER A 24 0.90 12.31 -4.40
C SER A 24 0.72 11.30 -5.53
N GLU A 25 1.32 11.56 -6.70
CA GLU A 25 1.30 10.64 -7.83
C GLU A 25 2.10 9.37 -7.57
N ASP A 26 3.29 9.48 -6.98
CA ASP A 26 4.12 8.32 -6.63
C ASP A 26 3.45 7.46 -5.55
N TRP A 27 2.81 8.12 -4.58
CA TRP A 27 2.00 7.46 -3.56
C TRP A 27 0.85 6.66 -4.19
N ARG A 28 0.05 7.33 -5.01
CA ARG A 28 -1.12 6.76 -5.66
C ARG A 28 -0.72 5.58 -6.54
N LEU A 29 0.30 5.76 -7.39
CA LEU A 29 0.79 4.72 -8.28
C LEU A 29 1.29 3.49 -7.51
N ALA A 30 2.03 3.69 -6.41
CA ALA A 30 2.54 2.58 -5.60
C ALA A 30 1.41 1.75 -4.99
N PHE A 31 0.41 2.40 -4.40
CA PHE A 31 -0.71 1.71 -3.77
C PHE A 31 -1.69 1.11 -4.77
N GLU A 32 -2.04 1.83 -5.84
CA GLU A 32 -2.94 1.30 -6.89
C GLU A 32 -2.35 0.05 -7.55
N THR A 33 -1.07 0.10 -7.94
CA THR A 33 -0.39 -1.04 -8.57
C THR A 33 -0.29 -2.25 -7.64
N ALA A 34 0.04 -2.01 -6.36
CA ALA A 34 0.17 -3.07 -5.38
C ALA A 34 -1.20 -3.70 -5.03
N TYR A 35 -2.25 -2.88 -4.94
CA TYR A 35 -3.60 -3.35 -4.68
C TYR A 35 -4.14 -4.20 -5.85
N GLU A 36 -3.96 -3.74 -7.09
CA GLU A 36 -4.37 -4.51 -8.27
C GLU A 36 -3.64 -5.88 -8.35
N ASP A 37 -2.33 -5.93 -8.10
CA ASP A 37 -1.58 -7.20 -8.00
C ASP A 37 -2.06 -8.09 -6.85
N PHE A 38 -2.32 -7.50 -5.68
CA PHE A 38 -2.78 -8.24 -4.51
C PHE A 38 -4.13 -8.91 -4.75
N CYS A 39 -5.13 -8.16 -5.24
CA CYS A 39 -6.44 -8.70 -5.57
C CYS A 39 -6.32 -9.83 -6.60
N ALA A 40 -5.52 -9.64 -7.66
CA ALA A 40 -5.32 -10.67 -8.67
C ALA A 40 -4.71 -11.96 -8.10
N ARG A 41 -3.80 -11.86 -7.13
CA ARG A 41 -3.22 -13.02 -6.44
C ARG A 41 -4.22 -13.72 -5.54
N VAL A 42 -5.05 -12.97 -4.81
CA VAL A 42 -6.12 -13.51 -3.97
C VAL A 42 -7.15 -14.24 -4.84
N ASP A 43 -7.59 -13.63 -5.95
CA ASP A 43 -8.54 -14.24 -6.90
C ASP A 43 -7.98 -15.51 -7.55
N ALA A 44 -6.68 -15.53 -7.82
CA ALA A 44 -5.98 -16.71 -8.33
C ALA A 44 -5.68 -17.76 -7.24
N ASN A 45 -6.13 -17.56 -6.00
CA ASN A 45 -5.87 -18.41 -4.84
C ASN A 45 -4.35 -18.69 -4.64
N THR A 46 -3.52 -17.73 -5.02
CA THR A 46 -2.07 -17.75 -4.87
C THR A 46 -1.70 -17.34 -3.44
N PRO A 47 -0.70 -17.95 -2.80
CA PRO A 47 -0.22 -17.49 -1.50
C PRO A 47 0.16 -16.01 -1.53
N VAL A 48 -0.44 -15.23 -0.63
CA VAL A 48 -0.19 -13.80 -0.47
C VAL A 48 0.57 -13.52 0.82
N ALA A 49 1.32 -12.41 0.82
CA ALA A 49 2.11 -11.99 1.97
C ALA A 49 1.25 -11.35 3.09
N LEU A 50 0.21 -10.62 2.70
CA LEU A 50 -0.67 -9.91 3.62
C LEU A 50 -1.95 -10.71 3.87
N ASP A 51 -2.70 -10.36 4.92
CA ASP A 51 -4.02 -10.94 5.18
C ASP A 51 -4.93 -10.75 3.94
N PRO A 52 -5.56 -11.80 3.38
CA PRO A 52 -6.48 -11.70 2.25
C PRO A 52 -7.61 -10.69 2.44
N TYR A 53 -7.97 -10.35 3.69
CA TYR A 53 -8.92 -9.28 4.02
C TYR A 53 -8.54 -7.93 3.38
N ALA A 54 -7.24 -7.70 3.15
CA ALA A 54 -6.73 -6.52 2.45
C ALA A 54 -7.29 -6.36 1.01
N ALA A 55 -7.84 -7.41 0.39
CA ALA A 55 -8.42 -7.34 -0.95
C ALA A 55 -9.88 -6.85 -0.95
N GLU A 56 -10.52 -6.66 0.21
CA GLU A 56 -11.92 -6.22 0.29
C GLU A 56 -12.09 -4.75 -0.15
N HIS A 57 -11.15 -3.89 0.23
CA HIS A 57 -11.20 -2.47 -0.09
C HIS A 57 -9.79 -1.84 -0.06
N PRO A 58 -9.50 -0.81 -0.89
CA PRO A 58 -8.22 -0.10 -0.85
C PRO A 58 -7.84 0.45 0.54
N ALA A 59 -8.84 0.81 1.34
CA ALA A 59 -8.61 1.26 2.73
C ALA A 59 -8.10 0.12 3.65
N GLU A 60 -8.64 -1.09 3.49
CA GLU A 60 -8.17 -2.27 4.23
C GLU A 60 -6.78 -2.66 3.78
N PHE A 61 -6.50 -2.58 2.47
CA PHE A 61 -5.15 -2.77 1.95
C PHE A 61 -4.14 -1.81 2.60
N PHE A 62 -4.48 -0.54 2.70
CA PHE A 62 -3.64 0.45 3.38
C PHE A 62 -3.45 0.11 4.87
N ALA A 63 -4.52 -0.26 5.58
CA ALA A 63 -4.47 -0.60 6.99
C ALA A 63 -3.55 -1.82 7.25
N VAL A 64 -3.73 -2.89 6.48
CA VAL A 64 -2.92 -4.11 6.58
C VAL A 64 -1.46 -3.86 6.17
N CYS A 65 -1.21 -3.09 5.12
CA CYS A 65 0.16 -2.67 4.77
C CYS A 65 0.81 -1.85 5.89
N SER A 66 0.05 -0.96 6.53
CA SER A 66 0.55 -0.14 7.64
C SER A 66 0.86 -0.98 8.87
N GLU A 67 0.05 -1.99 9.20
CA GLU A 67 0.36 -2.95 10.25
C GLU A 67 1.62 -3.75 9.90
N ALA A 68 1.69 -4.33 8.70
CA ALA A 68 2.83 -5.10 8.23
C ALA A 68 4.13 -4.28 8.24
N PHE A 69 4.05 -2.98 7.97
CA PHE A 69 5.20 -2.07 8.05
C PHE A 69 5.84 -2.03 9.45
N PHE A 70 5.05 -2.15 10.52
CA PHE A 70 5.60 -2.16 11.89
C PHE A 70 5.86 -3.56 12.44
N THR A 71 5.09 -4.57 12.01
CA THR A 71 5.16 -5.93 12.57
C THR A 71 6.07 -6.86 11.75
N THR A 72 6.02 -6.77 10.43
CA THR A 72 6.72 -7.65 9.48
C THR A 72 7.33 -6.86 8.30
N PRO A 73 8.13 -5.82 8.56
CA PRO A 73 8.61 -4.90 7.52
C PRO A 73 9.43 -5.57 6.43
N ASP A 74 10.12 -6.67 6.76
CA ASP A 74 10.88 -7.43 5.78
C ASP A 74 9.99 -8.09 4.72
N MET A 75 8.89 -8.67 5.17
CA MET A 75 7.91 -9.30 4.29
C MET A 75 7.25 -8.27 3.38
N LEU A 76 6.83 -7.14 3.93
CA LEU A 76 6.22 -6.06 3.14
C LEU A 76 7.18 -5.52 2.09
N PHE A 77 8.44 -5.28 2.43
CA PHE A 77 9.44 -4.81 1.46
C PHE A 77 9.71 -5.83 0.35
N CYS A 78 9.73 -7.13 0.67
CA CYS A 78 9.91 -8.18 -0.33
C CYS A 78 8.72 -8.30 -1.29
N ALA A 79 7.49 -8.13 -0.79
CA ALA A 79 6.28 -8.24 -1.60
C ALA A 79 5.99 -6.95 -2.38
N TYR A 80 6.02 -5.80 -1.70
CA TYR A 80 5.61 -4.49 -2.23
C TYR A 80 6.63 -3.40 -1.86
N PRO A 81 7.83 -3.40 -2.46
CA PRO A 81 8.91 -2.47 -2.11
C PRO A 81 8.51 -1.00 -2.30
N ALA A 82 7.71 -0.68 -3.33
CA ALA A 82 7.24 0.69 -3.55
C ALA A 82 6.31 1.17 -2.42
N VAL A 83 5.37 0.33 -1.98
CA VAL A 83 4.49 0.62 -0.84
C VAL A 83 5.32 0.80 0.43
N TYR A 84 6.32 -0.05 0.68
CA TYR A 84 7.22 0.10 1.81
C TYR A 84 7.93 1.46 1.81
N GLN A 85 8.46 1.91 0.66
CA GLN A 85 9.14 3.22 0.57
C GLN A 85 8.18 4.38 0.85
N GLN A 86 6.95 4.30 0.34
CA GLN A 86 5.93 5.31 0.59
C GLN A 86 5.52 5.36 2.06
N LEU A 87 5.34 4.21 2.71
CA LEU A 87 5.05 4.14 4.16
C LEU A 87 6.23 4.61 5.01
N ALA A 88 7.47 4.31 4.60
CA ALA A 88 8.67 4.82 5.28
C ALA A 88 8.76 6.35 5.21
N ALA A 89 8.45 6.94 4.05
CA ALA A 89 8.37 8.38 3.89
C ALA A 89 7.21 9.00 4.69
N PHE A 90 6.05 8.33 4.70
CA PHE A 90 4.84 8.76 5.42
C PHE A 90 5.02 8.75 6.94
N TYR A 91 5.52 7.66 7.50
CA TYR A 91 5.78 7.54 8.94
C TYR A 91 7.12 8.15 9.38
N ARG A 92 7.96 8.55 8.42
CA ARG A 92 9.34 9.05 8.63
C ARG A 92 10.17 8.10 9.50
N GLN A 93 9.96 6.80 9.31
CA GLN A 93 10.58 5.70 10.04
C GLN A 93 11.06 4.65 9.04
N ASP A 94 12.09 3.90 9.40
CA ASP A 94 12.55 2.74 8.61
C ASP A 94 12.70 1.55 9.56
N PRO A 95 11.63 0.78 9.84
CA PRO A 95 11.67 -0.36 10.75
C PRO A 95 12.67 -1.45 10.36
N ARG A 96 13.05 -1.53 9.07
CA ARG A 96 14.14 -2.41 8.59
C ARG A 96 15.53 -1.94 8.97
N LYS A 97 15.70 -0.67 9.34
CA LYS A 97 16.96 -0.11 9.84
C LYS A 97 16.76 0.33 11.29
N PRO A 98 16.94 -0.59 12.27
CA PRO A 98 17.07 -0.16 13.65
C PRO A 98 18.17 0.90 13.73
N LEU A 99 17.90 2.01 14.42
CA LEU A 99 18.89 3.06 14.69
C LEU A 99 20.16 2.40 15.24
N SER A 100 21.23 2.37 14.44
CA SER A 100 22.55 1.90 14.85
C SER A 100 23.40 3.03 15.40
#